data_AF-A0A1D2MYB3-F1
#
_entry.id   AF-A0A1D2MYB3-F1
#
_cell.length_a   1.000
_cell.length_b   1.000
_cell.length_c   1.000
_cell.angle_alpha   90.00
_cell.angle_beta   90.00
_cell.angle_gamma   90.00
#
_symmetry.space_group_name_H-M   'P 1'
#
loop_
_entity.id
_entity.type
_entity.pdbx_description
1 polymer ?
#
loop_
_entity_poly.entity_id
_entity_poly.type
_entity_poly.pdbx_seq_one_letter_code
_entity_poly.pdbx_strand_id
1 'polypeptide(L)'
;MKSFIVVPVLCLVLAGVHSVYSAKNAQAMTIAQATTFCEQAVPAHCIATTCPQYCNSMRTNKQKTRCNGECTTAKRCKLLPAAGNDDPRNQALDAQNRDQLWACIAEKRDPDNKKTGRRETPWQQLQTPSFVRAIRP
;
A
#
# COMPACT_ATOMS: atom_id res chain seq x y z
N MET A 1 6.82 -61.36 -28.14
CA MET A 1 6.23 -60.03 -28.41
C MET A 1 5.78 -59.41 -27.09
N LYS A 2 6.24 -58.18 -26.84
CA LYS A 2 5.77 -57.17 -25.88
C LYS A 2 5.73 -57.52 -24.37
N SER A 3 6.80 -57.05 -23.72
CA SER A 3 6.87 -56.57 -22.34
C SER A 3 5.79 -55.53 -22.02
N PHE A 4 5.27 -55.54 -20.79
CA PHE A 4 4.86 -54.31 -20.10
C PHE A 4 5.26 -54.39 -18.63
N ILE A 5 6.26 -53.56 -18.32
CA ILE A 5 6.72 -53.22 -16.97
C ILE A 5 5.72 -52.19 -16.44
N VAL A 6 5.06 -52.48 -15.31
CA VAL A 6 4.28 -51.49 -14.56
C VAL A 6 5.17 -50.99 -13.43
N VAL A 7 5.84 -49.86 -13.67
CA VAL A 7 6.54 -49.09 -12.63
C VAL A 7 5.53 -48.14 -12.00
N PRO A 8 5.36 -48.12 -10.67
CA PRO A 8 4.54 -47.14 -10.00
C PRO A 8 5.27 -45.79 -10.01
N VAL A 9 4.78 -44.84 -10.80
CA VAL A 9 5.26 -43.46 -10.74
C VAL A 9 4.65 -42.79 -9.52
N LEU A 10 5.49 -42.78 -8.48
CA LEU A 10 5.48 -41.92 -7.31
C LEU A 10 5.04 -40.49 -7.68
N CYS A 11 3.79 -40.13 -7.35
CA CYS A 11 3.32 -38.76 -7.49
C CYS A 11 3.84 -37.95 -6.30
N LEU A 12 4.94 -37.23 -6.53
CA LEU A 12 5.56 -36.32 -5.56
C LEU A 12 4.55 -35.27 -5.10
N VAL A 13 4.30 -35.27 -3.79
CA VAL A 13 3.64 -34.19 -3.05
C VAL A 13 4.60 -33.00 -3.00
N LEU A 14 4.41 -31.99 -3.84
CA LEU A 14 5.10 -30.71 -3.72
C LEU A 14 4.23 -29.74 -2.93
N ALA A 15 4.62 -29.60 -1.67
CA ALA A 15 4.13 -28.61 -0.72
C ALA A 15 4.13 -27.21 -1.35
N GLY A 16 2.93 -26.69 -1.59
CA GLY A 16 2.68 -25.29 -1.90
C GLY A 16 2.97 -24.42 -0.69
N VAL A 17 4.13 -23.77 -0.76
CA VAL A 17 4.70 -22.73 0.10
C VAL A 17 3.63 -21.77 0.66
N HIS A 18 3.18 -22.00 1.89
CA HIS A 18 2.63 -20.93 2.72
C HIS A 18 3.80 -20.33 3.50
N SER A 19 4.50 -19.39 2.87
CA SER A 19 5.40 -18.50 3.57
C SER A 19 4.54 -17.59 4.43
N VAL A 20 4.29 -18.04 5.66
CA VAL A 20 3.70 -17.22 6.71
C VAL A 20 4.64 -16.04 6.88
N TYR A 21 4.19 -14.86 6.48
CA TYR A 21 4.87 -13.59 6.70
C TYR A 21 5.10 -13.39 8.20
N SER A 22 6.23 -13.88 8.70
CA SER A 22 6.68 -13.66 10.06
C SER A 22 7.43 -12.33 10.09
N ALA A 23 6.68 -11.22 10.06
CA ALA A 23 7.23 -9.87 10.20
C ALA A 23 7.55 -9.52 11.67
N LYS A 24 8.05 -10.49 12.46
CA LYS A 24 8.38 -10.29 13.88
C LYS A 24 9.86 -10.02 14.16
N ASN A 25 10.68 -9.82 13.12
CA ASN A 25 12.09 -9.40 13.26
C ASN A 25 12.47 -8.34 12.22
N ALA A 26 11.60 -7.38 11.95
CA ALA A 26 12.02 -6.19 11.22
C ALA A 26 12.85 -5.33 12.18
N GLN A 27 14.14 -5.14 11.90
CA GLN A 27 14.98 -4.24 12.68
C GLN A 27 14.43 -2.81 12.56
N ALA A 28 14.31 -2.12 13.69
CA ALA A 28 13.88 -0.72 13.72
C ALA A 28 14.84 0.14 12.89
N MET A 29 14.30 0.93 11.97
CA MET A 29 15.06 1.82 11.11
C MET A 29 15.33 3.15 11.82
N THR A 30 16.43 3.83 11.44
CA THR A 30 16.60 5.24 11.80
C THR A 30 15.51 6.10 11.16
N ILE A 31 15.31 7.32 11.66
CA ILE A 31 14.33 8.25 11.07
C ILE A 31 14.63 8.52 9.59
N ALA A 32 15.91 8.69 9.23
CA ALA A 32 16.32 8.94 7.85
C ALA A 32 16.02 7.73 6.95
N GLN A 33 16.38 6.53 7.38
CA GLN A 33 16.09 5.29 6.62
C GLN A 33 14.60 5.06 6.45
N ALA A 34 13.82 5.23 7.52
CA ALA A 34 12.37 5.09 7.49
C ALA A 34 11.74 6.13 6.55
N THR A 35 12.20 7.38 6.58
CA THR A 35 11.70 8.45 5.71
C THR A 35 11.97 8.11 4.25
N THR A 36 13.22 7.81 3.88
CA THR A 36 13.58 7.44 2.50
C THR A 36 12.78 6.24 1.99
N PHE A 37 12.60 5.21 2.82
CA PHE A 37 11.78 4.05 2.46
C PHE A 37 10.32 4.47 2.20
N CYS A 38 9.72 5.22 3.12
CA CYS A 38 8.30 5.56 3.06
C CYS A 38 7.96 6.57 1.96
N GLU A 39 8.88 7.49 1.63
CA GLU A 39 8.74 8.42 0.50
C GLU A 39 8.71 7.70 -0.85
N GLN A 40 9.23 6.47 -0.94
CA GLN A 40 9.12 5.61 -2.12
C GLN A 40 7.92 4.66 -2.04
N ALA A 41 7.71 4.05 -0.87
CA ALA A 41 6.69 3.03 -0.68
C ALA A 41 5.25 3.61 -0.74
N VAL A 42 5.01 4.80 -0.18
CA VAL A 42 3.67 5.39 -0.15
C VAL A 42 3.17 5.78 -1.54
N PRO A 43 3.95 6.49 -2.39
CA PRO A 43 3.51 6.76 -3.76
C PRO A 43 3.28 5.49 -4.57
N ALA A 44 4.13 4.47 -4.41
CA ALA A 44 3.94 3.18 -5.07
C ALA A 44 2.63 2.51 -4.65
N HIS A 45 2.34 2.51 -3.34
CA HIS A 45 1.08 2.00 -2.80
C HIS A 45 -0.13 2.81 -3.30
N CYS A 46 -0.02 4.15 -3.33
CA CYS A 46 -1.05 5.03 -3.87
C CYS A 46 -1.39 4.66 -5.33
N ILE A 47 -0.39 4.48 -6.18
CA ILE A 47 -0.59 4.12 -7.59
C ILE A 47 -1.29 2.77 -7.71
N ALA A 48 -0.87 1.79 -6.91
CA ALA A 48 -1.38 0.43 -6.99
C ALA A 48 -2.79 0.27 -6.41
N THR A 49 -3.18 1.10 -5.43
CA THR A 49 -4.39 0.83 -4.61
C THR A 49 -5.23 2.08 -4.33
N THR A 50 -4.70 3.05 -3.59
CA THR A 50 -5.45 4.20 -3.07
C THR A 50 -6.01 5.09 -4.18
N CYS A 51 -5.21 5.36 -5.21
CA CYS A 51 -5.62 6.22 -6.32
C CYS A 51 -6.70 5.56 -7.19
N PRO A 52 -6.57 4.29 -7.61
CA PRO A 52 -7.68 3.58 -8.26
C PRO A 52 -8.97 3.58 -7.45
N GLN A 53 -8.90 3.35 -6.14
CA GLN A 53 -10.07 3.40 -5.25
C GLN A 53 -10.72 4.80 -5.25
N TYR A 54 -9.93 5.85 -5.12
CA TYR A 54 -10.40 7.24 -5.21
C TYR A 54 -11.00 7.56 -6.58
N CYS A 55 -10.34 7.18 -7.66
CA CYS A 55 -10.80 7.46 -9.01
C CYS A 55 -12.09 6.73 -9.36
N ASN A 56 -12.34 5.56 -8.75
CA ASN A 56 -13.56 4.79 -8.99
C ASN A 56 -14.82 5.40 -8.38
N SER A 57 -14.70 6.32 -7.41
CA SER A 57 -15.84 7.07 -6.87
C SER A 57 -16.29 8.25 -7.74
N MET A 58 -15.53 8.57 -8.79
CA MET A 58 -15.92 9.63 -9.74
C MET A 58 -17.23 9.28 -10.45
N ARG A 59 -18.08 10.29 -10.69
CA ARG A 59 -19.44 10.09 -11.21
C ARG A 59 -19.50 9.45 -12.60
N THR A 60 -18.65 9.90 -13.53
CA THR A 60 -18.71 9.46 -14.94
C THR A 60 -17.50 8.63 -15.34
N ASN A 61 -17.66 7.71 -16.28
CA ASN A 61 -16.55 6.91 -16.81
C ASN A 61 -15.42 7.78 -17.37
N LYS A 62 -15.73 8.90 -18.03
CA LYS A 62 -14.73 9.86 -18.53
C LYS A 62 -13.88 10.43 -17.38
N GLN A 63 -14.50 10.77 -16.24
CA GLN A 63 -13.78 11.24 -15.06
C GLN A 63 -12.93 10.12 -14.44
N LYS A 64 -13.46 8.89 -14.35
CA LYS A 64 -12.73 7.71 -13.84
C LYS A 64 -11.47 7.45 -14.68
N THR A 65 -11.61 7.35 -16.00
CA THR A 65 -10.48 7.10 -16.92
C THR A 65 -9.44 8.20 -16.83
N ARG A 66 -9.86 9.48 -16.84
CA ARG A 66 -8.92 10.59 -16.69
C ARG A 66 -8.19 10.55 -15.35
N CYS A 67 -8.92 10.33 -14.26
CA CYS A 67 -8.35 10.26 -12.92
C CYS A 67 -7.33 9.12 -12.81
N ASN A 68 -7.68 7.93 -13.28
CA ASN A 68 -6.78 6.77 -13.29
C ASN A 68 -5.52 7.02 -14.13
N GLY A 69 -5.64 7.68 -15.29
CA GLY A 69 -4.50 8.10 -16.11
C GLY A 69 -3.60 9.15 -15.45
N GLU A 70 -4.03 9.76 -14.35
CA GLU A 70 -3.26 10.70 -13.53
C GLU A 70 -2.73 10.06 -12.22
N CYS A 71 -2.93 8.76 -11.99
CA CYS A 71 -2.38 8.01 -10.85
C CYS A 71 -0.87 7.75 -11.03
N THR A 72 -0.06 8.79 -10.90
CA THR A 72 1.41 8.71 -10.99
C THR A 72 2.07 9.52 -9.88
N THR A 73 3.35 9.26 -9.61
CA THR A 73 4.16 9.99 -8.62
C THR A 73 4.37 11.46 -8.97
N ALA A 74 4.18 11.84 -10.23
CA ALA A 74 4.27 13.24 -10.68
C ALA A 74 2.92 13.99 -10.63
N LYS A 75 1.81 13.27 -10.41
CA LYS A 75 0.46 13.82 -10.42
C LYS A 75 -0.27 13.47 -9.11
N ARG A 76 -1.31 12.63 -9.16
CA ARG A 76 -2.21 12.38 -8.02
C ARG A 76 -1.56 11.65 -6.86
N CYS A 77 -0.50 10.90 -7.11
CA CYS A 77 0.27 10.21 -6.07
C CYS A 77 1.58 10.94 -5.76
N LYS A 78 1.70 12.22 -6.12
CA LYS A 78 2.80 13.05 -5.66
C LYS A 78 2.70 13.21 -4.14
N LEU A 79 3.80 12.94 -3.45
CA LEU A 79 3.86 13.09 -2.01
C LEU A 79 3.84 14.57 -1.62
N LEU A 80 2.91 14.95 -0.75
CA LEU A 80 2.81 16.30 -0.17
C LEU A 80 2.93 16.17 1.36
N PRO A 81 4.16 16.23 1.90
CA PRO A 81 4.40 15.92 3.32
C PRO A 81 3.81 16.95 4.28
N ALA A 82 3.55 18.18 3.83
CA ALA A 82 2.92 19.24 4.60
C ALA A 82 1.49 19.50 4.13
N ALA A 83 0.57 19.68 5.08
CA ALA A 83 -0.79 20.12 4.79
C ALA A 83 -0.80 21.57 4.27
N GLY A 84 -1.78 21.92 3.43
CA GLY A 84 -1.97 23.27 2.89
C GLY A 84 -1.52 23.46 1.44
N ASN A 85 -0.76 22.50 0.89
CA ASN A 85 -0.39 22.46 -0.54
C ASN A 85 -1.21 21.42 -1.33
N ASP A 86 -2.27 20.88 -0.73
CA ASP A 86 -3.13 19.86 -1.33
C ASP A 86 -3.82 20.42 -2.59
N ASP A 87 -3.87 19.65 -3.70
CA ASP A 87 -4.68 20.04 -4.87
C ASP A 87 -6.16 19.94 -4.45
N PRO A 88 -6.98 20.99 -4.60
CA PRO A 88 -8.39 20.94 -4.22
C PRO A 88 -9.17 19.76 -4.86
N ARG A 89 -8.74 19.27 -6.02
CA ARG A 89 -9.34 18.13 -6.74
C ARG A 89 -8.74 16.77 -6.35
N ASN A 90 -7.72 16.78 -5.50
CA ASN A 90 -7.01 15.61 -4.99
C ASN A 90 -6.94 15.58 -3.45
N GLN A 91 -7.54 16.56 -2.77
CA GLN A 91 -7.36 16.82 -1.34
C GLN A 91 -7.54 15.59 -0.45
N ALA A 92 -8.59 14.79 -0.69
CA ALA A 92 -8.83 13.59 0.10
C ALA A 92 -7.75 12.52 -0.10
N LEU A 93 -7.21 12.40 -1.32
CA LEU A 93 -6.11 11.50 -1.65
C LEU A 93 -4.77 12.04 -1.12
N ASP A 94 -4.53 13.35 -1.19
CA ASP A 94 -3.33 13.99 -0.63
C ASP A 94 -3.26 13.81 0.89
N ALA A 95 -4.38 14.06 1.58
CA ALA A 95 -4.50 13.81 3.02
C ALA A 95 -4.28 12.33 3.37
N GLN A 96 -4.86 11.41 2.58
CA GLN A 96 -4.66 9.98 2.75
C GLN A 96 -3.19 9.58 2.61
N ASN A 97 -2.51 10.03 1.56
CA ASN A 97 -1.10 9.72 1.32
C ASN A 97 -0.20 10.30 2.42
N ARG A 98 -0.50 11.51 2.90
CA ARG A 98 0.24 12.13 4.01
C ARG A 98 0.09 11.34 5.31
N ASP A 99 -1.11 10.91 5.66
CA ASP A 99 -1.33 10.11 6.87
C ASP A 99 -0.66 8.73 6.75
N GLN A 100 -0.71 8.11 5.56
CA GLN A 100 0.02 6.87 5.27
C GLN A 100 1.55 7.05 5.35
N LEU A 101 2.08 8.20 4.94
CA LEU A 101 3.50 8.54 5.11
C LEU A 101 3.92 8.58 6.58
N TRP A 102 3.19 9.32 7.41
CA TRP A 102 3.52 9.42 8.83
C TRP A 102 3.35 8.08 9.56
N ALA A 103 2.31 7.31 9.23
CA ALA A 103 2.12 5.97 9.76
C ALA A 103 3.22 4.99 9.33
N CYS A 104 3.64 5.05 8.06
CA CYS A 104 4.74 4.24 7.55
C CYS A 104 6.04 4.55 8.31
N ILE A 105 6.37 5.83 8.47
CA ILE A 105 7.59 6.24 9.19
C ILE A 105 7.54 5.77 10.64
N ALA A 106 6.40 5.94 11.31
CA ALA A 106 6.22 5.44 12.68
C ALA A 106 6.39 3.92 12.77
N GLU A 107 5.78 3.17 11.83
CA GLU A 107 5.90 1.71 11.77
C GLU A 107 7.34 1.25 11.53
N LYS A 108 8.07 1.88 10.61
CA LYS A 108 9.47 1.48 10.32
C LYS A 108 10.45 1.84 11.42
N ARG A 109 10.20 2.93 12.17
CA ARG A 109 11.01 3.33 13.32
C ARG A 109 10.72 2.51 14.57
N ASP A 110 9.52 1.96 14.67
CA ASP A 110 9.05 1.20 15.83
C ASP A 110 8.13 0.05 15.39
N PRO A 111 8.73 -0.99 14.75
CA PRO A 111 7.96 -2.11 14.21
C PRO A 111 7.20 -2.86 15.30
N ASP A 112 7.79 -2.95 16.50
CA ASP A 112 7.20 -3.57 17.69
C ASP A 112 6.14 -2.70 18.40
N ASN A 113 5.96 -1.44 17.98
CA ASN A 113 5.06 -0.47 18.60
C ASN A 113 5.28 -0.26 20.11
N LYS A 114 6.54 -0.23 20.57
CA LYS A 114 6.87 -0.08 22.00
C LYS A 114 7.19 1.36 22.43
N LYS A 115 7.38 2.28 21.48
CA LYS A 115 7.91 3.63 21.72
C LYS A 115 7.06 4.75 21.17
N THR A 116 6.30 4.50 20.11
CA THR A 116 5.61 5.55 19.34
C THR A 116 4.13 5.69 19.69
N GLY A 117 3.52 4.68 20.33
CA GLY A 117 2.07 4.65 20.55
C GLY A 117 1.28 4.68 19.24
N ARG A 118 1.89 4.24 18.13
CA ARG A 118 1.25 4.22 16.82
C ARG A 118 0.07 3.25 16.84
N ARG A 119 -0.87 3.46 15.92
CA ARG A 119 -1.94 2.50 15.68
C ARG A 119 -1.33 1.15 15.26
N GLU A 120 -1.95 0.06 15.72
CA GLU A 120 -1.56 -1.30 15.31
C GLU A 120 -1.91 -1.59 13.85
N THR A 121 -2.84 -0.81 13.27
CA THR A 121 -3.18 -0.88 11.86
C THR A 121 -1.95 -0.64 11.00
N PRO A 122 -1.58 -1.57 10.09
CA PRO A 122 -0.52 -1.36 9.13
C PRO A 122 -0.76 -0.09 8.32
N TRP A 123 0.30 0.66 7.99
CA TRP A 123 0.14 1.94 7.30
C TRP A 123 -0.61 1.82 5.96
N GLN A 124 -0.47 0.71 5.24
CA GLN A 124 -1.19 0.43 3.98
C GLN A 124 -2.70 0.32 4.18
N GLN A 125 -3.13 -0.12 5.37
CA GLN A 125 -4.54 -0.32 5.70
C GLN A 125 -5.16 0.91 6.38
N LEU A 126 -4.34 1.90 6.72
CA LEU A 126 -4.83 3.15 7.30
C LEU A 126 -5.77 3.83 6.30
N GLN A 127 -6.93 4.26 6.74
CA GLN A 127 -7.84 5.09 5.96
C GLN A 127 -8.27 6.31 6.77
N THR A 128 -8.11 7.49 6.20
CA THR A 128 -8.57 8.73 6.81
C THR A 128 -10.08 8.87 6.65
N PRO A 129 -10.79 9.50 7.61
CA PRO A 129 -12.23 9.74 7.47
C PRO A 129 -12.58 10.54 6.20
N SER A 130 -11.72 11.47 5.78
CA SER A 130 -11.88 12.22 4.53
C SER A 130 -11.80 11.31 3.31
N PHE A 131 -10.86 10.38 3.28
CA PHE A 131 -10.74 9.40 2.20
C PHE A 131 -11.94 8.47 2.14
N VAL A 132 -12.35 7.92 3.29
CA VAL A 132 -13.54 7.05 3.40
C VAL A 132 -14.79 7.76 2.87
N ARG A 133 -14.97 9.05 3.21
CA ARG A 133 -16.07 9.85 2.67
C ARG A 133 -15.95 10.06 1.16
N ALA A 134 -14.74 10.30 0.65
CA ALA A 134 -14.51 10.57 -0.77
C ALA A 134 -14.67 9.33 -1.67
N ILE A 135 -14.49 8.11 -1.13
CA ILE A 135 -14.65 6.87 -1.88
C ILE A 135 -16.04 6.24 -1.74
N ARG A 136 -16.91 6.81 -0.89
CA ARG A 136 -18.27 6.31 -0.71
C ARG A 136 -19.10 6.72 -1.95
N PRO A 137 -19.79 5.77 -2.61
CA PRO A 137 -20.66 6.06 -3.75
C PRO A 137 -21.89 6.89 -3.37
#